data_AF-A0A8S0FLF3-F1
#
_entry.id   AF-A0A8S0FLF3-F1
#
_cell.length_a   1.000
_cell.length_b   1.000
_cell.length_c   1.000
_cell.angle_alpha   90.00
_cell.angle_beta   90.00
_cell.angle_gamma   90.00
#
_symmetry.space_group_name_H-M   'P 1'
#
loop_
_entity.id
_entity.type
_entity.pdbx_description
1 polymer ?
#
loop_
_entity_poly.entity_id
_entity_poly.type
_entity_poly.pdbx_seq_one_letter_code
_entity_poly.pdbx_strand_id
1 'polypeptide(L)' 'MHATDDKDVPVIHSLRYFNSIRDKGHHAEAHFFDKGGHGFGVSGKNGYPIEKWQSLLLEWLAEHKFH' A
#
# COMPACT_ATOMS: atom_id res chain seq x y z
N MET A 1 1.26 -1.42 0.20
CA MET A 1 0.06 -0.74 0.73
C MET A 1 -0.80 -1.76 1.45
N HIS A 2 -1.64 -1.35 2.41
CA HIS A 2 -2.49 -2.27 3.18
C HIS A 2 -3.63 -1.47 3.87
N ALA A 3 -4.84 -2.03 3.96
CA ALA A 3 -5.88 -1.52 4.85
C ALA A 3 -5.68 -2.01 6.30
N THR A 4 -5.77 -1.14 7.29
CA THR A 4 -5.59 -1.53 8.71
C THR A 4 -6.79 -2.29 9.27
N ASP A 5 -7.93 -2.24 8.60
CA ASP A 5 -9.14 -3.01 8.91
C ASP A 5 -9.19 -4.39 8.21
N ASP A 6 -8.09 -4.83 7.57
CA ASP A 6 -7.95 -6.20 7.05
C ASP A 6 -7.96 -7.21 8.22
N LYS A 7 -9.01 -8.04 8.27
CA LYS A 7 -9.23 -9.06 9.30
C LYS A 7 -8.61 -10.40 8.96
N ASP A 8 -8.23 -10.61 7.70
CA ASP A 8 -7.71 -11.89 7.21
C ASP A 8 -6.17 -11.88 7.26
N VAL A 9 -5.55 -10.75 6.92
CA VAL A 9 -4.10 -10.56 6.95
C VAL A 9 -3.75 -9.34 7.79
N PRO A 10 -3.12 -9.51 8.97
CA PRO A 10 -2.77 -8.38 9.82
C PRO A 10 -1.77 -7.41 9.18
N VAL A 11 -2.03 -6.10 9.32
CA VAL A 11 -1.19 -5.01 8.78
C VAL A 11 0.29 -5.08 9.20
N ILE A 12 0.57 -5.70 10.35
CA ILE A 12 1.93 -5.88 10.88
C ILE A 12 2.86 -6.62 9.92
N HIS A 13 2.34 -7.49 9.05
CA HIS A 13 3.14 -8.16 8.03
C HIS A 13 3.76 -7.16 7.05
N SER A 14 2.96 -6.20 6.57
CA SER A 14 3.44 -5.15 5.67
C SER A 14 4.39 -4.18 6.37
N LEU A 15 4.14 -3.84 7.64
CA LEU A 15 5.05 -2.98 8.43
C LEU A 15 6.43 -3.65 8.62
N ARG A 16 6.45 -4.94 8.97
CA ARG A 16 7.70 -5.71 9.10
C ARG A 16 8.47 -5.76 7.79
N TYR A 17 7.78 -5.98 6.67
CA TYR A 17 8.41 -6.01 5.37
C TYR A 17 9.00 -4.64 5.00
N PHE A 18 8.24 -3.56 5.17
CA PHE A 18 8.72 -2.20 4.95
C PHE A 18 9.97 -1.89 5.78
N ASN A 19 9.92 -2.16 7.09
CA ASN A 19 11.08 -1.96 7.97
C ASN A 19 12.29 -2.76 7.51
N SER A 20 12.13 -4.01 7.08
CA SER A 20 13.24 -4.83 6.61
C SER A 20 13.94 -4.27 5.36
N ILE A 21 13.21 -3.56 4.50
CA ILE A 21 13.79 -2.86 3.34
C ILE A 21 14.57 -1.64 3.80
N ARG A 22 14.00 -0.86 4.72
CA ARG A 22 14.63 0.34 5.29
C ARG A 22 15.89 0.01 6.08
N ASP A 23 15.88 -1.07 6.86
CA ASP A 23 17.02 -1.53 7.65
C ASP A 23 18.22 -1.94 6.77
N LYS A 24 17.98 -2.32 5.52
CA LYS A 24 19.02 -2.60 4.51
C LYS A 24 19.50 -1.36 3.76
N GLY A 25 19.00 -0.17 4.11
CA GLY A 25 19.36 1.09 3.47
C GLY A 25 18.67 1.34 2.13
N HIS A 26 17.68 0.53 1.76
CA HIS A 26 16.95 0.70 0.50
C HIS A 26 15.76 1.66 0.67
N HIS A 27 15.42 2.34 -0.43
CA HIS A 27 14.22 3.18 -0.50
C HIS A 27 12.98 2.31 -0.72
N ALA A 28 11.91 2.63 -0.02
CA ALA A 28 10.61 1.99 -0.15
C ALA A 28 9.52 2.99 0.19
N GLU A 29 8.35 2.79 -0.38
CA GLU A 29 7.13 3.56 -0.10
C GLU A 29 6.03 2.61 0.36
N ALA A 30 5.25 3.03 1.36
CA ALA A 30 4.12 2.26 1.87
C ALA A 30 2.97 3.18 2.26
N HIS A 31 1.77 2.86 1.75
CA HIS A 31 0.52 3.52 2.11
C HIS A 31 -0.34 2.61 2.97
N PHE A 32 -0.75 3.10 4.12
CA PHE A 32 -1.67 2.41 5.02
C PHE A 32 -2.99 3.18 5.09
N PHE A 33 -4.10 2.49 4.85
CA PHE A 33 -5.43 3.09 4.83
C PHE A 33 -6.25 2.59 6.01
N ASP A 34 -7.01 3.47 6.65
CA ASP A 34 -7.88 3.09 7.79
C ASP A 34 -8.89 2.00 7.39
N LYS A 35 -9.48 2.15 6.19
CA LYS A 35 -10.56 1.29 5.68
C LYS A 35 -10.32 0.83 4.25
N GLY A 36 -10.68 -0.42 3.98
CA GLY A 36 -10.63 -1.03 2.65
C GLY A 36 -10.90 -2.53 2.65
N GLY A 37 -10.75 -3.19 3.82
CA GLY A 37 -10.92 -4.62 3.97
C GLY A 37 -9.86 -5.44 3.25
N HIS A 38 -10.01 -6.77 3.31
CA HIS A 38 -9.16 -7.70 2.59
C HIS A 38 -9.43 -7.65 1.09
N GLY A 39 -8.39 -7.72 0.26
CA GLY A 39 -8.52 -7.95 -1.18
C GLY A 39 -9.26 -6.85 -1.96
N PHE A 40 -9.05 -5.56 -1.61
CA PHE A 40 -9.75 -4.42 -2.22
C PHE A 40 -9.58 -4.27 -3.74
N GLY A 41 -8.62 -4.98 -4.36
CA GLY A 41 -8.53 -5.14 -5.80
C GLY A 41 -8.38 -3.85 -6.61
N VAL A 42 -8.64 -3.95 -7.91
CA VAL A 42 -8.47 -2.87 -8.91
C VAL A 42 -9.78 -2.08 -9.12
N SER A 43 -10.91 -2.67 -8.75
CA SER A 43 -12.22 -2.05 -8.89
C SER A 43 -12.40 -1.00 -7.79
N GLY A 44 -11.99 0.24 -8.06
CA GLY A 44 -12.04 1.38 -7.13
C GLY A 44 -13.46 1.85 -6.79
N LYS A 45 -14.27 0.97 -6.19
CA LYS A 45 -15.63 1.25 -5.72
C LYS A 45 -15.83 0.65 -4.34
N ASN A 46 -15.14 1.18 -3.35
CA ASN A 46 -15.32 0.85 -1.94
C ASN A 46 -15.66 2.09 -1.08
N GLY A 47 -15.70 3.30 -1.65
CA GLY A 47 -16.11 4.53 -0.98
C GLY A 47 -15.10 5.05 0.05
N TYR A 48 -13.89 4.48 0.07
CA TYR A 48 -12.84 4.80 1.01
C TYR A 48 -11.62 5.42 0.30
N PRO A 49 -10.75 6.15 1.02
CA PRO A 49 -9.54 6.74 0.43
C PRO A 49 -8.62 5.74 -0.27
N ILE A 50 -8.73 4.45 0.07
CA ILE A 50 -7.97 3.37 -0.57
C ILE A 50 -8.18 3.31 -2.09
N GLU A 51 -9.28 3.83 -2.65
CA GLU A 51 -9.48 3.91 -4.12
C GLU A 51 -8.35 4.65 -4.83
N LYS A 52 -7.66 5.57 -4.14
CA LYS A 52 -6.56 6.37 -4.69
C LYS A 52 -5.25 5.60 -4.83
N TRP A 53 -5.21 4.34 -4.39
CA TRP A 53 -3.98 3.54 -4.36
C TRP A 53 -3.30 3.43 -5.73
N GLN A 54 -4.09 3.40 -6.81
CA GLN A 54 -3.58 3.31 -8.17
C GLN A 54 -2.84 4.59 -8.58
N SER A 55 -3.40 5.75 -8.23
CA SER A 55 -2.75 7.04 -8.49
C SER A 55 -1.42 7.14 -7.76
N LEU A 56 -1.38 6.73 -6.48
CA LEU A 56 -0.15 6.69 -5.70
C LEU A 56 0.89 5.75 -6.30
N LEU A 57 0.47 4.58 -6.80
CA LEU A 57 1.38 3.66 -7.51
C LEU A 57 1.94 4.28 -8.79
N LEU A 58 1.11 4.96 -9.59
CA LEU A 58 1.54 5.60 -10.83
C LEU A 58 2.52 6.75 -10.57
N GLU A 59 2.26 7.55 -9.53
CA GLU A 59 3.18 8.60 -9.07
C GLU A 59 4.53 8.00 -8.66
N TRP A 60 4.51 6.94 -7.84
CA TRP A 60 5.73 6.24 -7.43
C TRP A 60 6.53 5.69 -8.63
N LEU A 61 5.86 5.07 -9.62
CA LEU A 61 6.51 4.56 -10.83
C LEU A 61 7.15 5.70 -11.65
N ALA A 62 6.46 6.83 -11.79
CA ALA A 62 6.96 7.99 -12.50
C ALA A 62 8.21 8.59 -11.81
N GLU A 63 8.20 8.68 -10.47
CA GLU A 63 9.38 9.10 -9.70
C GLU A 63 10.58 8.18 -9.90
N HIS A 64 10.33 6.87 -10.04
CA HIS A 64 11.37 5.86 -10.24
C HIS A 64 11.74 5.66 -11.72
N LYS A 65 11.25 6.52 -12.62
CA LYS A 65 11.52 6.53 -14.06
C LYS A 65 11.19 5.20 -14.75
N PHE A 66 10.17 4.51 -14.25
CA PHE A 66 9.62 3.34 -14.92
C PHE A 66 8.70 3.85 -16.04
N HIS A 67 9.12 3.68 -17.30
CA HIS A 67 8.38 4.04 -18.51
C HIS A 67 8.11 2.80 -19.36
#